data_AF-A0A8I2H7I0-F1
#
_entry.id   AF-A0A8I2H7I0-F1
#
_cell.length_a   1.000
_cell.length_b   1.000
_cell.length_c   1.000
_cell.angle_alpha   90.00
_cell.angle_beta   90.00
_cell.angle_gamma   90.00
#
_symmetry.space_group_name_H-M   'P 1'
#
loop_
_entity.id
_entity.type
_entity.pdbx_description
1 polymer ?
#
loop_
_entity_poly.entity_id
_entity_poly.type
_entity_poly.pdbx_seq_one_letter_code
_entity_poly.pdbx_strand_id
1 'polypeptide(L)'
;MENGYTPLGKTDGNFKPGETGIDGIYLHPNPPPDYAFTEAKYNKSKLGKTKTGKQLSDQWLTEKRLRKAGLNEEQIADILEAIEDNDGRVIKLLIRNKLDGNLIVNILDKNAHNIGKATGF
;
A
#
# COMPACT_ATOMS: atom_id res chain seq x y z
N MET A 1 0.91 -19.56 -1.48
CA MET A 1 -0.10 -18.49 -1.49
C MET A 1 -0.19 -17.95 -0.08
N GLU A 2 0.10 -16.67 0.07
CA GLU A 2 0.32 -15.95 1.32
C GLU A 2 -1.04 -15.58 1.94
N ASN A 3 -1.38 -16.19 3.09
CA ASN A 3 -2.49 -15.85 4.00
C ASN A 3 -3.89 -15.52 3.43
N GLY A 4 -4.19 -15.82 2.16
CA GLY A 4 -5.48 -15.54 1.50
C GLY A 4 -5.58 -14.20 0.78
N TYR A 5 -4.50 -13.39 0.73
CA TYR A 5 -4.51 -12.13 0.01
C TYR A 5 -4.45 -12.34 -1.51
N THR A 6 -5.27 -11.59 -2.25
CA THR A 6 -5.29 -11.65 -3.72
C THR A 6 -4.67 -10.38 -4.30
N PRO A 7 -3.56 -10.45 -5.05
CA PRO A 7 -2.96 -9.26 -5.67
C PRO A 7 -3.90 -8.65 -6.71
N LEU A 8 -3.94 -7.33 -6.76
CA LEU A 8 -4.71 -6.56 -7.73
C LEU A 8 -3.83 -5.89 -8.77
N GLY A 9 -4.40 -5.72 -9.97
CA GLY A 9 -3.75 -5.07 -11.09
C GLY A 9 -2.44 -5.75 -11.49
N LYS A 10 -1.38 -4.96 -11.64
CA LYS A 10 -0.02 -5.40 -11.96
C LYS A 10 0.89 -5.35 -10.75
N THR A 11 0.33 -5.24 -9.54
CA THR A 11 1.09 -5.05 -8.31
C THR A 11 1.10 -6.36 -7.52
N ASP A 12 2.23 -7.04 -7.53
CA ASP A 12 2.46 -8.35 -6.90
C ASP A 12 3.65 -8.30 -5.92
N GLY A 13 4.15 -7.11 -5.59
CA GLY A 13 5.33 -6.91 -4.76
C GLY A 13 6.66 -7.15 -5.48
N ASN A 14 6.67 -7.56 -6.75
CA ASN A 14 7.92 -7.75 -7.50
C ASN A 14 8.45 -6.41 -8.00
N PHE A 15 9.45 -5.88 -7.29
CA PHE A 15 10.14 -4.66 -7.70
C PHE A 15 10.93 -4.86 -9.01
N LYS A 16 10.68 -4.01 -10.00
CA LYS A 16 11.50 -3.91 -11.22
C LYS A 16 12.35 -2.63 -11.18
N PRO A 17 13.68 -2.72 -11.34
CA PRO A 17 14.55 -1.54 -11.39
C PRO A 17 14.09 -0.54 -12.45
N GLY A 18 13.89 0.72 -12.04
CA GLY A 18 13.42 1.81 -12.91
C GLY A 18 11.90 1.99 -12.95
N GLU A 19 11.12 1.04 -12.45
CA GLU A 19 9.68 1.24 -12.26
C GLU A 19 9.41 2.05 -10.98
N THR A 20 8.42 2.93 -11.07
CA THR A 20 7.98 3.80 -9.97
C THR A 20 6.48 3.69 -9.84
N GLY A 21 5.99 3.41 -8.62
CA GLY A 21 4.59 3.11 -8.43
C GLY A 21 4.25 2.70 -7.01
N ILE A 22 3.10 2.05 -6.88
CA ILE A 22 2.68 1.32 -5.70
C ILE A 22 3.27 -0.09 -5.83
N ASP A 23 3.94 -0.59 -4.80
CA ASP A 23 4.61 -1.90 -4.88
C ASP A 23 3.60 -3.06 -4.85
N GLY A 24 2.54 -2.94 -4.05
CA GLY A 24 1.52 -3.97 -3.89
C GLY A 24 0.16 -3.40 -3.49
N ILE A 25 -0.90 -3.96 -4.08
CA ILE A 25 -2.29 -3.74 -3.71
C ILE A 25 -2.93 -5.12 -3.63
N TYR A 26 -3.55 -5.44 -2.51
CA TYR A 26 -4.13 -6.76 -2.27
C TYR A 26 -5.55 -6.65 -1.74
N LEU A 27 -6.44 -7.54 -2.19
CA LEU A 27 -7.71 -7.79 -1.53
C LEU A 27 -7.47 -8.61 -0.27
N HIS A 28 -8.10 -8.19 0.82
CA HIS A 28 -8.09 -8.90 2.09
C HIS A 28 -9.09 -10.07 2.04
N PRO A 29 -8.73 -11.26 2.52
CA PRO A 29 -9.64 -12.41 2.51
C PRO A 29 -10.82 -12.25 3.48
N ASN A 30 -10.65 -11.47 4.56
CA ASN A 30 -11.64 -11.27 5.62
C ASN A 30 -11.81 -9.78 5.95
N PRO A 31 -12.53 -8.99 5.16
CA PRO A 31 -12.71 -7.56 5.44
C PRO A 31 -13.59 -7.27 6.67
N PRO A 32 -13.44 -6.16 7.43
CA PRO A 32 -12.38 -5.15 7.55
C PRO A 32 -10.88 -5.50 7.55
N PRO A 33 -9.94 -4.83 6.85
CA PRO A 33 -10.05 -3.91 5.70
C PRO A 33 -10.30 -4.68 4.40
N ASP A 34 -10.74 -4.02 3.34
CA ASP A 34 -10.99 -4.62 2.02
C ASP A 34 -9.70 -4.66 1.20
N TYR A 35 -8.90 -3.59 1.27
CA TYR A 35 -7.68 -3.39 0.50
C TYR A 35 -6.46 -3.13 1.39
N ALA A 36 -5.37 -3.82 1.09
CA ALA A 36 -4.05 -3.55 1.67
C ALA A 36 -3.10 -2.96 0.64
N PHE A 37 -2.63 -1.74 0.88
CA PHE A 37 -1.61 -1.07 0.08
C PHE A 37 -0.24 -1.24 0.74
N THR A 38 0.74 -1.76 0.02
CA THR A 38 2.06 -2.04 0.56
C THR A 38 3.14 -1.24 -0.14
N GLU A 39 4.13 -0.78 0.63
CA GLU A 39 5.40 -0.27 0.11
C GLU A 39 6.55 -0.95 0.86
N ALA A 40 7.53 -1.47 0.13
CA ALA A 40 8.71 -2.12 0.68
C ALA A 40 9.89 -1.15 0.75
N LYS A 41 10.57 -1.07 1.89
CA LYS A 41 11.80 -0.28 2.06
C LYS A 41 12.88 -1.06 2.79
N TYR A 42 14.10 -0.98 2.26
CA TYR A 42 15.27 -1.60 2.88
C TYR A 42 15.90 -0.72 3.98
N ASN A 43 16.18 -1.31 5.13
CA ASN A 43 16.87 -0.75 6.28
C ASN A 43 16.37 0.65 6.70
N LYS A 44 17.14 1.71 6.42
CA LYS A 44 16.84 3.10 6.77
C LYS A 44 16.21 3.89 5.62
N SER A 45 15.97 3.24 4.47
CA SER A 45 15.32 3.87 3.31
C SER A 45 13.95 4.41 3.72
N LYS A 46 13.71 5.65 3.29
CA LYS A 46 12.48 6.39 3.57
C LYS A 46 11.49 6.18 2.43
N LEU A 47 10.22 6.40 2.73
CA LEU A 47 9.20 6.60 1.71
C LEU A 47 9.60 7.78 0.81
N GLY A 48 9.42 7.62 -0.49
CA GLY A 48 9.66 8.67 -1.46
C GLY A 48 8.69 9.83 -1.25
N LYS A 49 9.16 11.05 -1.48
CA LYS A 49 8.33 12.26 -1.50
C LYS A 49 8.20 12.72 -2.95
N THR A 50 6.97 12.91 -3.40
CA THR A 50 6.66 13.40 -4.74
C THR A 50 5.95 14.75 -4.64
N LYS A 51 5.64 15.36 -5.79
CA LYS A 51 4.90 16.63 -5.86
C LYS A 51 3.52 16.55 -5.19
N THR A 52 2.89 15.38 -5.20
CA THR A 52 1.53 15.16 -4.63
C THR A 52 1.56 14.56 -3.23
N GLY A 53 2.73 14.51 -2.58
CA GLY A 53 2.86 13.96 -1.23
C GLY A 53 3.79 12.75 -1.15
N LYS A 54 3.82 12.17 0.05
CA LYS A 54 4.65 11.01 0.41
C LYS A 54 4.00 9.73 -0.13
N GLN A 55 4.80 8.75 -0.55
CA GLN A 55 4.25 7.46 -0.97
C GLN A 55 3.28 6.91 0.09
N LEU A 56 2.14 6.38 -0.39
CA LEU A 56 0.99 5.90 0.39
C LEU A 56 0.15 6.95 1.16
N SER A 57 0.48 8.25 1.16
CA SER A 57 -0.46 9.24 1.72
C SER A 57 -1.72 9.36 0.85
N ASP A 58 -2.87 9.75 1.43
CA ASP A 58 -4.14 9.93 0.69
C ASP A 58 -3.96 10.83 -0.54
N GLN A 59 -3.34 12.00 -0.35
CA GLN A 59 -3.03 12.94 -1.44
C GLN A 59 -2.17 12.34 -2.56
N TRP A 60 -1.41 11.29 -2.24
CA TRP A 60 -0.54 10.64 -3.20
C TRP A 60 -1.27 9.54 -3.98
N LEU A 61 -2.23 8.84 -3.35
CA LEU A 61 -3.03 7.76 -3.93
C LEU A 61 -4.13 8.32 -4.85
N THR A 62 -3.72 8.82 -6.01
CA THR A 62 -4.65 9.36 -7.00
C THR A 62 -5.13 8.31 -7.99
N GLU A 63 -6.27 8.57 -8.62
CA GLU A 63 -6.82 7.79 -9.74
C GLU A 63 -5.74 7.44 -10.79
N LYS A 64 -4.94 8.44 -11.20
CA LYS A 64 -3.83 8.24 -12.15
C LYS A 64 -2.84 7.16 -11.71
N ARG A 65 -2.52 7.08 -10.40
CA ARG A 65 -1.61 6.06 -9.88
C ARG A 65 -2.26 4.69 -9.78
N LEU A 66 -3.53 4.64 -9.38
CA LEU A 66 -4.29 3.40 -9.31
C LEU A 66 -4.49 2.79 -10.72
N ARG A 67 -4.78 3.61 -11.73
CA ARG A 67 -4.76 3.20 -13.15
C ARG A 67 -3.40 2.68 -13.58
N LYS A 68 -2.32 3.37 -13.21
CA LYS A 68 -0.95 2.91 -13.52
C LYS A 68 -0.62 1.58 -12.85
N ALA A 69 -1.18 1.33 -11.66
CA ALA A 69 -1.11 0.06 -10.97
C ALA A 69 -1.98 -1.04 -11.62
N GLY A 70 -2.79 -0.69 -12.63
CA GLY A 70 -3.56 -1.65 -13.43
C GLY A 70 -4.93 -2.00 -12.87
N LEU A 71 -5.47 -1.18 -11.96
CA LEU A 71 -6.84 -1.34 -11.46
C LEU A 71 -7.86 -0.90 -12.51
N ASN A 72 -9.05 -1.52 -12.48
CA ASN A 72 -10.19 -1.12 -13.31
C ASN A 72 -10.98 0.03 -12.68
N GLU A 73 -11.94 0.60 -13.42
CA GLU A 73 -12.76 1.74 -12.99
C GLU A 73 -13.47 1.51 -11.65
N GLU A 74 -14.10 0.35 -11.49
CA GLU A 74 -14.89 -0.01 -10.31
C GLU A 74 -14.01 -0.08 -9.06
N GLN A 75 -12.86 -0.77 -9.16
CA GLN A 75 -11.87 -0.85 -8.09
C GLN A 75 -11.33 0.52 -7.72
N ILE A 76 -11.06 1.37 -8.71
CA ILE A 76 -10.52 2.71 -8.47
C ILE A 76 -11.54 3.57 -7.74
N ALA A 77 -12.80 3.56 -8.19
CA ALA A 77 -13.88 4.31 -7.56
C ALA A 77 -14.05 3.90 -6.10
N ASP A 78 -14.16 2.59 -5.83
CA ASP A 78 -14.39 2.06 -4.48
C ASP A 78 -13.22 2.37 -3.52
N ILE A 79 -11.98 2.25 -3.99
CA ILE A 79 -10.79 2.62 -3.20
C ILE A 79 -10.75 4.11 -2.90
N LEU A 80 -11.06 4.96 -3.88
CA LEU A 80 -11.02 6.42 -3.68
C LEU A 80 -12.14 6.87 -2.73
N GLU A 81 -13.33 6.28 -2.83
CA GLU A 81 -14.43 6.49 -1.89
C GLU A 81 -14.02 6.08 -0.47
N ALA A 82 -13.45 4.87 -0.29
CA ALA A 82 -12.96 4.42 1.02
C ALA A 82 -11.88 5.33 1.63
N ILE A 83 -11.01 5.91 0.80
CA ILE A 83 -9.99 6.88 1.24
C ILE A 83 -10.65 8.21 1.62
N GLU A 84 -11.61 8.69 0.83
CA GLU A 84 -12.32 9.95 1.06
C GLU A 84 -13.17 9.89 2.34
N ASP A 85 -13.91 8.81 2.52
CA ASP A 85 -14.76 8.56 3.69
C ASP A 85 -13.95 8.17 4.93
N ASN A 86 -12.70 7.71 4.74
CA ASN A 86 -11.82 7.22 5.80
C ASN A 86 -12.53 6.16 6.69
N ASP A 87 -13.22 5.23 6.03
CA ASP A 87 -14.12 4.25 6.66
C ASP A 87 -13.43 2.96 7.14
N GLY A 88 -12.13 2.83 6.89
CA GLY A 88 -11.32 1.68 7.31
C GLY A 88 -11.23 0.53 6.31
N ARG A 89 -11.87 0.62 5.13
CA ARG A 89 -11.74 -0.39 4.06
C ARG A 89 -10.34 -0.40 3.43
N VAL A 90 -9.54 0.65 3.60
CA VAL A 90 -8.16 0.73 3.10
C VAL A 90 -7.15 0.75 4.25
N ILE A 91 -6.25 -0.25 4.30
CA ILE A 91 -5.07 -0.23 5.16
C ILE A 91 -3.80 0.04 4.36
N LYS A 92 -2.85 0.76 4.96
CA LYS A 92 -1.57 1.13 4.35
C LYS A 92 -0.42 0.60 5.18
N LEU A 93 0.44 -0.17 4.55
CA LEU A 93 1.48 -0.95 5.19
C LEU A 93 2.85 -0.59 4.64
N LEU A 94 3.76 -0.21 5.53
CA LEU A 94 5.18 -0.09 5.23
C LEU A 94 5.89 -1.35 5.69
N ILE A 95 6.32 -2.16 4.72
CA ILE A 95 7.12 -3.36 4.95
C ILE A 95 8.59 -2.94 4.97
N ARG A 96 9.23 -3.08 6.13
CA ARG A 96 10.64 -2.73 6.30
C ARG A 96 11.48 -3.98 6.47
N ASN A 97 12.32 -4.27 5.49
CA ASN A 97 13.34 -5.30 5.59
C ASN A 97 14.59 -4.73 6.28
N LYS A 98 15.00 -5.33 7.39
CA LYS A 98 16.17 -4.92 8.20
C LYS A 98 17.46 -5.51 7.65
N LEU A 99 18.60 -5.03 8.17
CA LEU A 99 19.93 -5.54 7.78
C LEU A 99 20.10 -7.03 8.09
N ASP A 100 19.48 -7.49 9.16
CA ASP A 100 19.50 -8.88 9.64
C ASP A 100 18.45 -9.76 8.95
N GLY A 101 17.73 -9.25 7.94
CA GLY A 101 16.67 -9.97 7.23
C GLY A 101 15.32 -9.95 7.93
N ASN A 102 15.19 -9.36 9.12
CA ASN A 102 13.92 -9.28 9.82
C ASN A 102 12.95 -8.31 9.13
N LEU A 103 11.68 -8.69 9.03
CA LEU A 103 10.62 -7.84 8.51
C LEU A 103 9.91 -7.11 9.66
N ILE A 104 9.67 -5.82 9.46
CA ILE A 104 8.77 -5.02 10.31
C ILE A 104 7.69 -4.42 9.44
N VAL A 105 6.43 -4.80 9.69
CA VAL A 105 5.27 -4.23 9.01
C VAL A 105 4.68 -3.12 9.89
N ASN A 106 4.62 -1.90 9.36
CA ASN A 106 4.09 -0.74 10.07
C ASN A 106 2.80 -0.27 9.40
N ILE A 107 1.81 0.09 10.20
CA ILE A 107 0.56 0.70 9.74
C ILE A 107 0.78 2.20 9.58
N LEU A 108 0.31 2.75 8.46
CA LEU A 108 0.44 4.16 8.14
C LEU A 108 -0.91 4.89 8.21
N ASP A 109 -0.89 6.13 8.69
CA ASP A 109 -2.03 7.04 8.62
C ASP A 109 -2.21 7.66 7.21
N LYS A 110 -3.25 8.50 7.06
CA LYS A 110 -3.51 9.26 5.82
C LYS A 110 -2.37 10.12 5.31
N ASN A 111 -1.46 10.53 6.18
CA ASN A 111 -0.29 11.34 5.85
C ASN A 111 0.98 10.49 5.66
N ALA A 112 0.84 9.17 5.66
CA ALA A 112 1.92 8.19 5.64
C ALA A 112 2.89 8.33 6.84
N HIS A 113 2.38 8.69 8.01
CA HIS A 113 3.08 8.55 9.29
C HIS A 113 2.82 7.18 9.90
N ASN A 114 3.84 6.63 10.55
CA ASN A 114 3.71 5.36 11.27
C ASN A 114 2.87 5.56 12.54
N ILE A 115 1.79 4.81 12.67
CA ILE A 115 0.88 4.84 13.82
C ILE A 115 0.88 3.53 14.62
N GLY A 116 1.62 2.52 14.19
CA GLY A 116 1.67 1.23 14.87
C GLY A 116 2.41 0.17 14.06
N LYS A 117 2.68 -0.95 14.71
CA LYS A 117 3.13 -2.17 14.04
C LYS A 117 1.94 -3.07 13.82
N ALA A 118 1.86 -3.66 12.64
CA ALA A 118 0.93 -4.74 12.46
C ALA A 118 1.45 -6.00 13.15
N THR A 119 0.55 -6.75 13.76
CA THR A 119 0.82 -8.01 14.44
C THR A 119 -0.06 -9.08 13.82
N GLY A 120 0.50 -10.23 13.43
CA GLY A 120 -0.27 -11.33 12.84
C GLY A 120 -0.24 -11.42 11.30
N PHE A 121 0.83 -10.95 10.66
CA PHE A 121 1.14 -11.27 9.26
C PHE A 121 2.15 -12.42 9.17
#